data_AF-A0A4R2IS62-F1
#
_entry.id   AF-A0A4R2IS62-F1
#
_cell.length_a   1.000
_cell.length_b   1.000
_cell.length_c   1.000
_cell.angle_alpha   90.00
_cell.angle_beta   90.00
_cell.angle_gamma   90.00
#
_symmetry.space_group_name_H-M   'P 1'
#
loop_
_entity.id
_entity.type
_entity.pdbx_description
1 polymer ?
#
loop_
_entity_poly.entity_id
_entity_poly.type
_entity_poly.pdbx_seq_one_letter_code
_entity_poly.pdbx_strand_id
1 'polypeptide(L)'
;MSSIVPGPRKKLEEEISAARAGGKPLSVGDLNPSAPRQVQLTGLDDWPQPLRAVIEADHQRVTALSANRRKTADLVLPDLVHGLGELLDLVADQLQAGKPRLLRRSSAAPADASFGDVAELLGIPSDNPPSGRGERRTALRTIKELHGQLKELETSHDHSRLTRLVTFVVRLAVVVDSVPEATAALAPIALDRFARAEPDFQWDWTFDRKLEFWQESRRTLSALDRAAEGEGTA
;
A
#
# COMPACT_ATOMS: atom_id res chain seq x y z
N MET A 1 -9.19 -36.16 41.29
CA MET A 1 -8.91 -34.79 40.82
C MET A 1 -8.07 -34.90 39.56
N SER A 2 -8.64 -34.63 38.38
CA SER A 2 -7.91 -34.76 37.10
C SER A 2 -7.10 -33.49 36.83
N SER A 3 -5.77 -33.62 36.81
CA SER A 3 -4.84 -32.57 36.39
C SER A 3 -4.92 -32.41 34.87
N ILE A 4 -5.63 -31.38 34.42
CA ILE A 4 -5.64 -30.96 33.02
C ILE A 4 -4.33 -30.21 32.79
N VAL A 5 -3.34 -30.90 32.24
CA VAL A 5 -2.11 -30.26 31.77
C VAL A 5 -2.45 -29.37 30.57
N PRO A 6 -2.23 -28.04 30.61
CA PRO A 6 -2.54 -27.18 29.48
C PRO A 6 -1.66 -27.56 28.29
N GLY A 7 -2.29 -27.70 27.11
CA GLY A 7 -1.57 -27.98 25.87
C GLY A 7 -0.58 -26.86 25.51
N PRO A 8 0.39 -27.12 24.61
CA PRO A 8 1.51 -26.21 24.33
C PRO A 8 1.10 -24.78 23.96
N ARG A 9 -0.02 -24.62 23.23
CA ARG A 9 -0.56 -23.30 22.83
C ARG A 9 -1.07 -22.48 24.01
N LYS A 10 -1.74 -23.11 24.98
CA LYS A 10 -2.27 -22.43 26.17
C LYS A 10 -1.16 -21.99 27.11
N LYS A 11 -0.11 -22.80 27.27
CA LYS A 11 1.07 -22.39 28.04
C LYS A 11 1.77 -21.17 27.43
N LEU A 12 1.88 -21.13 26.11
CA LEU A 12 2.49 -20.01 25.39
C LEU A 12 1.66 -18.72 25.55
N GLU A 13 0.32 -18.79 25.51
CA GLU A 13 -0.56 -17.64 25.78
C GLU A 13 -0.48 -17.15 27.24
N GLU A 14 -0.36 -18.06 28.21
CA GLU A 14 -0.18 -17.76 29.63
C GLU A 14 1.19 -17.14 29.92
N GLU A 15 2.26 -17.67 29.31
CA GLU A 15 3.64 -17.14 29.43
C GLU A 15 3.77 -15.77 28.76
N ILE A 16 3.11 -15.56 27.61
CA ILE A 16 3.01 -14.25 26.96
C ILE A 16 2.28 -13.26 27.88
N SER A 17 1.22 -13.69 28.56
CA SER A 17 0.45 -12.84 29.49
C SER A 17 1.24 -12.51 30.76
N ALA A 18 2.05 -13.45 31.27
CA ALA A 18 2.94 -13.23 32.41
C ALA A 18 4.11 -12.28 32.07
N ALA A 19 4.71 -12.40 30.89
CA ALA A 19 5.74 -11.47 30.41
C ALA A 19 5.17 -10.04 30.18
N ARG A 20 3.91 -9.92 29.76
CA ARG A 20 3.19 -8.63 29.65
C ARG A 20 2.98 -7.94 31.01
N ALA A 21 2.88 -8.71 32.11
CA ALA A 21 2.67 -8.20 33.46
C ALA A 21 3.98 -7.83 34.21
N GLY A 22 5.11 -7.73 33.51
CA GLY A 22 6.42 -7.46 34.12
C GLY A 22 7.18 -8.72 34.57
N GLY A 23 6.74 -9.90 34.13
CA GLY A 23 7.48 -11.14 34.28
C GLY A 23 8.75 -11.19 33.41
N LYS A 24 9.59 -12.20 33.68
CA LYS A 24 10.91 -12.42 33.07
C LYS A 24 10.86 -12.24 31.54
N PRO A 25 11.82 -11.51 30.92
CA PRO A 25 11.87 -11.36 29.46
C PRO A 25 11.88 -12.74 28.79
N LEU A 26 11.02 -12.93 27.79
CA LEU A 26 11.02 -14.14 26.97
C LEU A 26 12.41 -14.33 26.37
N SER A 27 12.95 -15.54 26.50
CA SER A 27 14.29 -15.86 26.03
C SER A 27 14.29 -15.89 24.50
N VAL A 28 15.43 -15.66 23.86
CA VAL A 28 15.56 -15.68 22.38
C VAL A 28 15.10 -17.02 21.78
N GLY A 29 15.08 -18.09 22.57
CA GLY A 29 14.53 -19.41 22.20
C GLY A 29 13.00 -19.53 22.21
N ASP A 30 12.27 -18.56 22.77
CA ASP A 30 10.79 -18.47 22.75
C ASP A 30 10.29 -17.74 21.48
N LEU A 31 11.21 -17.17 20.70
CA LEU A 31 10.94 -16.70 19.34
C LEU A 31 10.68 -17.93 18.48
N ASN A 32 9.53 -17.97 17.78
CA ASN A 32 9.16 -19.07 16.90
C ASN A 32 10.35 -19.45 15.99
N PRO A 33 11.01 -20.61 16.19
CA PRO A 33 12.19 -20.98 15.41
C PRO A 33 11.84 -21.28 13.94
N SER A 34 10.55 -21.45 13.64
CA SER A 34 9.99 -21.55 12.29
C SER A 34 9.55 -20.20 11.71
N ALA A 35 9.85 -19.07 12.39
CA ALA A 35 9.56 -17.75 11.85
C ALA A 35 10.34 -17.53 10.55
N PRO A 36 9.71 -16.95 9.51
CA PRO A 36 10.39 -16.64 8.26
C PRO A 36 11.62 -15.79 8.54
N ARG A 37 12.77 -16.16 7.96
CA ARG A 37 13.95 -15.27 7.94
C ARG A 37 13.60 -14.07 7.08
N GLN A 38 14.12 -12.89 7.42
CA GLN A 38 14.01 -11.72 6.55
C GLN A 38 14.69 -12.06 5.21
N VAL A 39 13.87 -12.20 4.16
CA VAL A 39 14.35 -12.38 2.78
C VAL A 39 14.50 -11.00 2.17
N GLN A 40 15.59 -10.76 1.44
CA GLN A 40 15.75 -9.52 0.69
C GLN A 40 14.76 -9.51 -0.47
N LEU A 41 14.01 -8.43 -0.62
CA LEU A 41 13.09 -8.27 -1.75
C LEU A 41 13.89 -8.17 -3.05
N THR A 42 13.37 -8.78 -4.12
CA THR A 42 13.98 -8.75 -5.45
C THR A 42 13.01 -8.11 -6.46
N GLY A 43 13.53 -7.58 -7.57
CA GLY A 43 12.70 -6.95 -8.61
C GLY A 43 12.18 -5.55 -8.26
N LEU A 44 12.90 -4.83 -7.37
CA LEU A 44 12.60 -3.45 -6.98
C LEU A 44 13.72 -2.46 -7.41
N ASP A 45 14.72 -2.90 -8.16
CA ASP A 45 15.93 -2.12 -8.43
C ASP A 45 15.69 -0.89 -9.31
N ASP A 46 14.70 -1.00 -10.17
CA ASP A 46 14.26 -0.01 -11.15
C ASP A 46 13.03 0.79 -10.65
N TRP A 47 12.65 0.66 -9.38
CA TRP A 47 11.55 1.41 -8.77
C TRP A 47 12.03 2.74 -8.20
N PRO A 48 11.19 3.79 -8.19
CA PRO A 48 11.50 5.04 -7.51
C PRO A 48 11.87 4.80 -6.04
N GLN A 49 12.94 5.44 -5.58
CA GLN A 49 13.47 5.24 -4.22
C GLN A 49 12.39 5.39 -3.12
N PRO A 50 11.52 6.41 -3.12
CA PRO A 50 10.49 6.55 -2.07
C PRO A 50 9.52 5.37 -2.04
N LEU A 51 9.13 4.87 -3.21
CA LEU A 51 8.21 3.74 -3.34
C LEU A 51 8.86 2.42 -2.89
N ARG A 52 10.10 2.19 -3.32
CA ARG A 52 10.90 1.05 -2.90
C ARG A 52 11.07 1.03 -1.37
N ALA A 53 11.43 2.15 -0.77
CA ALA A 53 11.65 2.26 0.68
C ALA A 53 10.40 1.90 1.49
N VAL A 54 9.22 2.38 1.07
CA VAL A 54 7.94 2.04 1.70
C VAL A 54 7.64 0.54 1.62
N ILE A 55 7.87 -0.08 0.46
CA ILE A 55 7.63 -1.53 0.27
C ILE A 55 8.58 -2.35 1.13
N GLU A 56 9.86 -1.98 1.18
CA GLU A 56 10.86 -2.64 2.02
C GLU A 56 10.54 -2.50 3.52
N ALA A 57 10.13 -1.31 3.97
CA ALA A 57 9.72 -1.07 5.35
C ALA A 57 8.45 -1.87 5.71
N ASP A 58 7.44 -1.90 4.84
CA ASP A 58 6.23 -2.69 5.10
C ASP A 58 6.53 -4.19 5.13
N HIS A 59 7.41 -4.68 4.27
CA HIS A 59 7.87 -6.06 4.30
C HIS A 59 8.54 -6.42 5.64
N GLN A 60 9.42 -5.56 6.14
CA GLN A 60 10.07 -5.75 7.44
C GLN A 60 9.02 -5.81 8.56
N ARG A 61 8.04 -4.89 8.54
CA ARG A 61 6.94 -4.84 9.50
C ARG A 61 6.08 -6.10 9.46
N VAL A 62 5.59 -6.50 8.28
CA VAL A 62 4.73 -7.68 8.12
C VAL A 62 5.48 -8.97 8.46
N THR A 63 6.75 -9.08 8.11
CA THR A 63 7.62 -10.20 8.50
C THR A 63 7.80 -10.27 10.01
N ALA A 64 8.02 -9.12 10.67
CA ALA A 64 8.10 -9.07 12.12
C ALA A 64 6.78 -9.50 12.78
N LEU A 65 5.63 -9.05 12.24
CA LEU A 65 4.31 -9.44 12.74
C LEU A 65 4.03 -10.92 12.56
N SER A 66 4.34 -11.51 11.39
CA SER A 66 4.16 -12.94 11.13
C SER A 66 5.07 -13.81 12.03
N ALA A 67 6.23 -13.28 12.42
CA ALA A 67 7.14 -13.87 13.38
C ALA A 67 6.77 -13.62 14.86
N ASN A 68 5.62 -12.99 15.16
CA ASN A 68 5.19 -12.56 16.49
C ASN A 68 6.14 -11.58 17.21
N ARG A 69 6.92 -10.80 16.45
CA ARG A 69 7.87 -9.79 16.96
C ARG A 69 7.28 -8.38 16.89
N ARG A 70 6.23 -8.11 17.68
CA ARG A 70 5.50 -6.82 17.64
C ARG A 70 6.40 -5.62 17.88
N LYS A 71 7.27 -5.65 18.89
CA LYS A 71 8.22 -4.54 19.14
C LYS A 71 9.12 -4.25 17.94
N THR A 72 9.52 -5.27 17.19
CA THR A 72 10.29 -5.09 15.96
C THR A 72 9.45 -4.47 14.86
N ALA A 73 8.18 -4.85 14.74
CA ALA A 73 7.24 -4.21 13.82
C ALA A 73 6.99 -2.74 14.18
N ASP A 74 6.88 -2.43 15.48
CA ASP A 74 6.67 -1.06 16.00
C ASP A 74 7.87 -0.15 15.68
N LEU A 75 9.09 -0.67 15.76
CA LEU A 75 10.31 0.08 15.45
C LEU A 75 10.41 0.53 13.99
N VAL A 76 9.69 -0.12 13.07
CA VAL A 76 9.66 0.21 11.64
C VAL A 76 8.62 1.29 11.33
N LEU A 77 7.69 1.57 12.25
CA LEU A 77 6.58 2.49 12.01
C LEU A 77 7.02 3.92 11.64
N PRO A 78 8.00 4.54 12.30
CA PRO A 78 8.41 5.91 11.95
C PRO A 78 8.87 6.02 10.49
N ASP A 79 9.72 5.09 10.03
CA ASP A 79 10.23 5.08 8.66
C ASP A 79 9.12 4.81 7.65
N LEU A 80 8.22 3.86 7.96
CA LEU A 80 7.09 3.54 7.10
C LEU A 80 6.10 4.70 7.00
N VAL A 81 5.80 5.37 8.12
CA VAL A 81 4.92 6.54 8.20
C VAL A 81 5.50 7.72 7.43
N HIS A 82 6.81 7.96 7.59
CA HIS A 82 7.52 9.00 6.86
C HIS A 82 7.47 8.76 5.34
N GLY A 83 7.83 7.55 4.89
CA GLY A 83 7.78 7.21 3.46
C GLY A 83 6.37 7.26 2.87
N LEU A 84 5.35 6.84 3.63
CA LEU A 84 3.94 7.02 3.23
C LEU A 84 3.58 8.49 3.05
N GLY A 85 4.08 9.37 3.92
CA GLY A 85 3.93 10.81 3.79
C GLY A 85 4.54 11.35 2.50
N GLU A 86 5.77 10.93 2.17
CA GLU A 86 6.44 11.32 0.93
C GLU A 86 5.67 10.84 -0.31
N LEU A 87 5.16 9.61 -0.32
CA LEU A 87 4.34 9.10 -1.41
C LEU A 87 3.03 9.88 -1.58
N LEU A 88 2.38 10.26 -0.47
CA LEU A 88 1.17 11.09 -0.50
C LEU A 88 1.46 12.48 -1.06
N ASP A 89 2.61 13.06 -0.75
CA ASP A 89 3.04 14.36 -1.30
C ASP A 89 3.32 14.25 -2.80
N LEU A 90 3.97 13.18 -3.28
CA LEU A 90 4.15 12.94 -4.72
C LEU A 90 2.82 12.82 -5.46
N VAL A 91 1.84 12.13 -4.88
CA VAL A 91 0.48 12.04 -5.45
C VAL A 91 -0.19 13.42 -5.47
N ALA A 92 -0.05 14.20 -4.39
CA ALA A 92 -0.61 15.54 -4.32
C ALA A 92 0.01 16.48 -5.36
N ASP A 93 1.32 16.41 -5.55
CA ASP A 93 2.05 17.19 -6.53
C ASP A 93 1.65 16.83 -7.95
N GLN A 94 1.50 15.52 -8.26
CA GLN A 94 1.01 15.08 -9.56
C GLN A 94 -0.43 15.54 -9.83
N LEU A 95 -1.30 15.43 -8.83
CA LEU A 95 -2.66 15.97 -8.90
C LEU A 95 -2.63 17.48 -9.13
N GLN A 96 -1.68 18.20 -8.52
CA GLN A 96 -1.53 19.64 -8.68
C GLN A 96 -0.99 20.04 -10.07
N ALA A 97 0.00 19.32 -10.57
CA ALA A 97 0.64 19.53 -11.86
C ALA A 97 -0.28 19.19 -13.05
N GLY A 98 -1.17 18.20 -12.87
CA GLY A 98 -2.17 17.80 -13.86
C GLY A 98 -3.11 18.94 -14.21
N LYS A 99 -2.78 19.78 -15.21
CA LYS A 99 -3.74 20.71 -15.79
C LYS A 99 -4.81 19.89 -16.48
N PRO A 100 -6.12 20.25 -16.36
CA PRO A 100 -7.16 19.63 -17.15
C PRO A 100 -6.94 20.05 -18.60
N ARG A 101 -6.06 19.34 -19.33
CA ARG A 101 -6.10 19.34 -20.77
C ARG A 101 -7.46 18.75 -21.09
N LEU A 102 -8.31 19.55 -21.74
CA LEU A 102 -9.52 19.06 -22.37
C LEU A 102 -9.12 17.76 -23.06
N LEU A 103 -9.61 16.64 -22.53
CA LEU A 103 -9.54 15.34 -23.19
C LEU A 103 -10.24 15.56 -24.52
N ARG A 104 -9.45 16.00 -25.52
CA ARG A 104 -9.87 16.04 -26.90
C ARG A 104 -10.23 14.58 -27.14
N ARG A 105 -11.51 14.32 -27.39
CA ARG A 105 -11.99 13.07 -27.96
C ARG A 105 -11.21 12.86 -29.27
N SER A 106 -9.99 12.39 -29.16
CA SER A 106 -9.28 11.74 -30.23
C SER A 106 -9.79 10.31 -30.14
N SER A 107 -10.64 9.96 -31.10
CA SER A 107 -10.96 8.58 -31.41
C SER A 107 -9.65 7.85 -31.67
N ALA A 108 -9.13 7.15 -30.67
CA ALA A 108 -8.07 6.17 -30.82
C ALA A 108 -8.28 5.16 -29.69
N ALA A 109 -8.55 3.92 -30.09
CA ALA A 109 -8.88 2.80 -29.23
C ALA A 109 -7.75 2.19 -28.35
N PRO A 110 -6.55 2.78 -28.12
CA PRO A 110 -5.63 2.26 -27.08
C PRO A 110 -5.86 2.86 -25.68
N ALA A 111 -6.43 4.07 -25.56
CA ALA A 111 -6.57 4.74 -24.27
C ALA A 111 -7.55 3.99 -23.34
N ASP A 112 -8.68 3.51 -23.86
CA ASP A 112 -9.71 2.84 -23.05
C ASP A 112 -9.23 1.55 -22.37
N ALA A 113 -8.28 0.80 -22.98
CA ALA A 113 -7.70 -0.40 -22.37
C ALA A 113 -6.77 -0.03 -21.19
N SER A 114 -5.89 0.97 -21.38
CA SER A 114 -4.99 1.45 -20.31
C SER A 114 -5.75 2.02 -19.11
N PHE A 115 -6.88 2.70 -19.33
CA PHE A 115 -7.71 3.24 -18.26
C PHE A 115 -8.43 2.13 -17.48
N GLY A 116 -8.82 1.04 -18.13
CA GLY A 116 -9.39 -0.14 -17.49
C GLY A 116 -8.41 -0.82 -16.54
N ASP A 117 -7.18 -1.08 -17.01
CA ASP A 117 -6.13 -1.72 -16.22
C ASP A 117 -5.72 -0.85 -15.00
N VAL A 118 -5.63 0.47 -15.19
CA VAL A 118 -5.36 1.42 -14.10
C VAL A 118 -6.54 1.49 -13.11
N ALA A 119 -7.78 1.46 -13.59
CA ALA A 119 -8.97 1.43 -12.74
C ALA A 119 -9.03 0.16 -11.89
N GLU A 120 -8.73 -1.01 -12.48
CA GLU A 120 -8.64 -2.29 -11.77
C GLU A 120 -7.56 -2.25 -10.69
N LEU A 121 -6.35 -1.77 -11.02
CA LEU A 121 -5.26 -1.59 -10.05
C LEU A 121 -5.71 -0.71 -8.87
N LEU A 122 -6.45 0.36 -9.13
CA LEU A 122 -6.99 1.24 -8.08
C LEU A 122 -8.24 0.69 -7.38
N GLY A 123 -8.79 -0.44 -7.82
CA GLY A 123 -10.00 -1.03 -7.26
C GLY A 123 -11.25 -0.21 -7.56
N ILE A 124 -11.29 0.44 -8.72
CA ILE A 124 -12.40 1.22 -9.25
C ILE A 124 -13.23 0.28 -10.16
N PRO A 125 -14.50 -0.01 -9.82
CA PRO A 125 -15.40 -0.74 -10.70
C PRO A 125 -15.56 -0.04 -12.05
N SER A 126 -15.74 -0.83 -13.12
CA SER A 126 -15.93 -0.37 -14.50
C SER A 126 -17.11 0.60 -14.72
N ASP A 127 -18.05 0.64 -13.77
CA ASP A 127 -19.27 1.47 -13.87
C ASP A 127 -19.12 2.86 -13.22
N ASN A 128 -17.95 3.19 -12.65
CA ASN A 128 -17.73 4.50 -12.02
C ASN A 128 -17.31 5.55 -13.07
N PRO A 129 -18.08 6.64 -13.24
CA PRO A 129 -17.75 7.67 -14.23
C PRO A 129 -16.50 8.46 -13.85
N PRO A 130 -15.74 8.99 -14.85
CA PRO A 130 -14.55 9.80 -14.62
C PRO A 130 -14.87 11.13 -13.92
N SER A 131 -13.94 11.57 -13.07
CA SER A 131 -14.12 12.67 -12.12
C SER A 131 -14.03 14.07 -12.73
N GLY A 132 -14.81 15.03 -12.17
CA GLY A 132 -14.78 16.46 -12.51
C GLY A 132 -13.87 17.33 -11.61
N ARG A 133 -13.75 18.63 -11.91
CA ARG A 133 -12.89 19.60 -11.15
C ARG A 133 -13.18 19.66 -9.64
N GLY A 134 -14.42 19.44 -9.21
CA GLY A 134 -14.80 19.45 -7.79
C GLY A 134 -14.14 18.32 -7.00
N GLU A 135 -13.94 17.17 -7.65
CA GLU A 135 -13.41 15.95 -7.04
C GLU A 135 -11.91 16.06 -6.78
N ARG A 136 -11.15 16.80 -7.60
CA ARG A 136 -9.73 17.07 -7.33
C ARG A 136 -9.49 17.84 -6.04
N ARG A 137 -10.32 18.84 -5.73
CA ARG A 137 -10.19 19.60 -4.47
C ARG A 137 -10.48 18.69 -3.27
N THR A 138 -11.48 17.83 -3.39
CA THR A 138 -11.80 16.81 -2.39
C THR A 138 -10.64 15.84 -2.24
N ALA A 139 -10.06 15.34 -3.33
CA ALA A 139 -8.91 14.45 -3.33
C ALA A 139 -7.71 15.04 -2.57
N LEU A 140 -7.36 16.31 -2.84
CA LEU A 140 -6.28 16.99 -2.10
C LEU A 140 -6.61 17.18 -0.61
N ARG A 141 -7.88 17.36 -0.25
CA ARG A 141 -8.31 17.39 1.15
C ARG A 141 -8.16 16.01 1.78
N THR A 142 -8.59 14.95 1.10
CA THR A 142 -8.42 13.57 1.54
C THR A 142 -6.95 13.25 1.78
N ILE A 143 -6.04 13.63 0.88
CA ILE A 143 -4.59 13.43 1.11
C ILE A 143 -4.12 14.12 2.40
N LYS A 144 -4.59 15.34 2.68
CA LYS A 144 -4.27 16.03 3.95
C LYS A 144 -4.84 15.31 5.17
N GLU A 145 -6.03 14.74 5.06
CA GLU A 145 -6.63 13.92 6.12
C GLU A 145 -5.82 12.63 6.35
N LEU A 146 -5.34 11.97 5.28
CA LEU A 146 -4.47 10.80 5.37
C LEU A 146 -3.13 11.13 6.06
N HIS A 147 -2.54 12.30 5.77
CA HIS A 147 -1.37 12.79 6.52
C HIS A 147 -1.64 12.96 8.02
N GLY A 148 -2.85 13.41 8.39
CA GLY A 148 -3.27 13.44 9.79
C GLY A 148 -3.37 12.05 10.40
N GLN A 149 -3.97 11.10 9.68
CA GLN A 149 -4.10 9.70 10.10
C GLN A 149 -2.75 9.01 10.26
N LEU A 150 -1.77 9.30 9.41
CA LEU A 150 -0.42 8.74 9.50
C LEU A 150 0.23 9.02 10.87
N LYS A 151 0.08 10.25 11.39
CA LYS A 151 0.59 10.64 12.72
C LYS A 151 -0.10 9.90 13.86
N GLU A 152 -1.39 9.62 13.71
CA GLU A 152 -2.15 8.80 14.67
C GLU A 152 -1.71 7.33 14.62
N LEU A 153 -1.47 6.79 13.42
CA LEU A 153 -1.05 5.40 13.21
C LEU A 153 0.36 5.13 13.75
N GLU A 154 1.24 6.11 13.70
CA GLU A 154 2.59 6.02 14.29
C GLU A 154 2.54 5.72 15.80
N THR A 155 1.59 6.32 16.53
CA THR A 155 1.51 6.19 18.00
C THR A 155 0.49 5.15 18.49
N SER A 156 -0.57 4.90 17.73
CA SER A 156 -1.59 3.91 18.07
C SER A 156 -1.17 2.46 17.82
N HIS A 157 -0.15 2.26 16.97
CA HIS A 157 0.34 0.94 16.53
C HIS A 157 -0.77 0.06 15.91
N ASP A 158 -1.80 0.67 15.29
CA ASP A 158 -2.84 -0.07 14.56
C ASP A 158 -2.30 -0.59 13.22
N HIS A 159 -1.61 -1.72 13.28
CA HIS A 159 -1.02 -2.39 12.13
C HIS A 159 -2.04 -2.85 11.09
N SER A 160 -3.30 -3.05 11.48
CA SER A 160 -4.37 -3.42 10.56
C SER A 160 -4.67 -2.23 9.66
N ARG A 161 -5.04 -1.10 10.27
CA ARG A 161 -5.29 0.16 9.52
C ARG A 161 -4.09 0.56 8.68
N LEU A 162 -2.87 0.40 9.21
CA LEU A 162 -1.65 0.70 8.48
C LEU A 162 -1.49 -0.17 7.23
N THR A 163 -1.76 -1.48 7.31
CA THR A 163 -1.76 -2.36 6.13
C THR A 163 -2.72 -1.85 5.05
N ARG A 164 -3.87 -1.28 5.43
CA ARG A 164 -4.88 -0.77 4.50
C ARG A 164 -4.31 0.42 3.76
N LEU A 165 -3.75 1.35 4.53
CA LEU A 165 -3.22 2.59 4.03
C LEU A 165 -2.00 2.35 3.14
N VAL A 166 -1.05 1.50 3.57
CA VAL A 166 0.11 1.13 2.74
C VAL A 166 -0.34 0.53 1.42
N THR A 167 -1.25 -0.45 1.47
CA THR A 167 -1.76 -1.12 0.25
C THR A 167 -2.38 -0.11 -0.73
N PHE A 168 -3.14 0.85 -0.21
CA PHE A 168 -3.75 1.90 -1.03
C PHE A 168 -2.72 2.89 -1.61
N VAL A 169 -1.85 3.43 -0.76
CA VAL A 169 -0.86 4.45 -1.16
C VAL A 169 0.16 3.88 -2.15
N VAL A 170 0.61 2.63 -1.95
CA VAL A 170 1.50 1.95 -2.90
C VAL A 170 0.84 1.81 -4.28
N ARG A 171 -0.43 1.40 -4.34
CA ARG A 171 -1.16 1.30 -5.63
C ARG A 171 -1.28 2.65 -6.33
N LEU A 172 -1.60 3.72 -5.59
CA LEU A 172 -1.59 5.07 -6.15
C LEU A 172 -0.21 5.47 -6.67
N ALA A 173 0.85 5.25 -5.89
CA ALA A 173 2.20 5.60 -6.28
C ALA A 173 2.68 4.82 -7.53
N VAL A 174 2.31 3.53 -7.66
CA VAL A 174 2.56 2.74 -8.88
C VAL A 174 1.89 3.39 -10.10
N VAL A 175 0.65 3.88 -9.96
CA VAL A 175 -0.04 4.58 -11.05
C VAL A 175 0.64 5.92 -11.37
N VAL A 176 1.05 6.68 -10.37
CA VAL A 176 1.77 7.95 -10.57
C VAL A 176 3.08 7.72 -11.32
N ASP A 177 3.82 6.67 -10.98
CA ASP A 177 5.07 6.29 -11.64
C ASP A 177 4.86 5.79 -13.07
N SER A 178 3.85 4.94 -13.29
CA SER A 178 3.70 4.20 -14.55
C SER A 178 2.86 4.90 -15.61
N VAL A 179 1.81 5.63 -15.19
CA VAL A 179 0.86 6.31 -16.08
C VAL A 179 0.44 7.66 -15.46
N PRO A 180 1.37 8.64 -15.37
CA PRO A 180 1.12 9.91 -14.70
C PRO A 180 -0.08 10.69 -15.27
N GLU A 181 -0.42 10.47 -16.54
CA GLU A 181 -1.55 11.12 -17.23
C GLU A 181 -2.92 10.64 -16.72
N ALA A 182 -3.05 9.35 -16.39
CA ALA A 182 -4.28 8.76 -15.86
C ALA A 182 -4.54 9.14 -14.41
N THR A 183 -3.48 9.50 -13.67
CA THR A 183 -3.55 9.89 -12.25
C THR A 183 -4.57 10.99 -12.01
N ALA A 184 -4.58 12.03 -12.85
CA ALA A 184 -5.47 13.19 -12.66
C ALA A 184 -6.96 12.83 -12.75
N ALA A 185 -7.31 11.78 -13.51
CA ALA A 185 -8.69 11.35 -13.72
C ALA A 185 -9.15 10.31 -12.68
N LEU A 186 -8.27 9.37 -12.30
CA LEU A 186 -8.63 8.20 -11.50
C LEU A 186 -8.26 8.32 -10.02
N ALA A 187 -7.19 9.02 -9.67
CA ALA A 187 -6.79 9.16 -8.27
C ALA A 187 -7.86 9.86 -7.40
N PRO A 188 -8.61 10.88 -7.88
CA PRO A 188 -9.75 11.43 -7.12
C PRO A 188 -10.82 10.39 -6.76
N ILE A 189 -11.14 9.49 -7.71
CA ILE A 189 -12.12 8.42 -7.51
C ILE A 189 -11.60 7.42 -6.50
N ALA A 190 -10.34 6.97 -6.65
CA ALA A 190 -9.71 6.05 -5.72
C ALA A 190 -9.65 6.60 -4.28
N LEU A 191 -9.33 7.89 -4.14
CA LEU A 191 -9.29 8.60 -2.85
C LEU A 191 -10.69 8.72 -2.21
N ASP A 192 -11.74 9.03 -2.99
CA ASP A 192 -13.12 9.04 -2.48
C ASP A 192 -13.56 7.66 -1.99
N ARG A 193 -13.27 6.60 -2.78
CA ARG A 193 -13.57 5.20 -2.39
C ARG A 193 -12.86 4.80 -1.10
N PHE A 194 -11.58 5.16 -0.98
CA PHE A 194 -10.81 4.91 0.25
C PHE A 194 -11.42 5.66 1.44
N ALA A 195 -11.74 6.95 1.27
CA ALA A 195 -12.34 7.78 2.32
C ALA A 195 -13.70 7.25 2.78
N ARG A 196 -14.49 6.66 1.87
CA ARG A 196 -15.76 5.98 2.18
C ARG A 196 -15.59 4.59 2.77
N ALA A 197 -14.34 4.17 3.01
CA ALA A 197 -13.99 2.86 3.52
C ALA A 197 -14.54 1.70 2.68
N GLU A 198 -14.68 1.89 1.36
CA GLU A 198 -15.15 0.83 0.45
C GLU A 198 -14.25 -0.42 0.49
N PRO A 199 -14.80 -1.61 0.20
CA PRO A 199 -14.02 -2.85 0.18
C PRO A 199 -12.80 -2.76 -0.72
N ASP A 200 -11.65 -3.18 -0.19
CA ASP A 200 -10.38 -3.26 -0.92
C ASP A 200 -10.08 -4.73 -1.22
N PHE A 201 -9.97 -5.07 -2.50
CA PHE A 201 -9.78 -6.46 -2.94
C PHE A 201 -8.43 -7.06 -2.52
N GLN A 202 -7.45 -6.22 -2.17
CA GLN A 202 -6.13 -6.65 -1.69
C GLN A 202 -6.03 -6.66 -0.17
N TRP A 203 -7.05 -6.22 0.56
CA TRP A 203 -6.99 -6.11 2.03
C TRP A 203 -6.51 -7.42 2.67
N ASP A 204 -7.07 -8.54 2.24
CA ASP A 204 -6.87 -9.88 2.78
C ASP A 204 -5.64 -10.59 2.20
N TRP A 205 -4.95 -9.97 1.24
CA TRP A 205 -3.84 -10.61 0.52
C TRP A 205 -2.58 -10.63 1.38
N THR A 206 -1.79 -11.69 1.22
CA THR A 206 -0.43 -11.75 1.77
C THR A 206 0.44 -10.68 1.13
N PHE A 207 1.51 -10.28 1.82
CA PHE A 207 2.47 -9.32 1.28
C PHE A 207 3.03 -9.79 -0.07
N ASP A 208 3.42 -11.05 -0.19
CA ASP A 208 3.98 -11.60 -1.44
C ASP A 208 3.00 -11.50 -2.61
N ARG A 209 1.71 -11.80 -2.37
CA ARG A 209 0.67 -11.69 -3.39
C ARG A 209 0.44 -10.23 -3.83
N LYS A 210 0.54 -9.29 -2.89
CA LYS A 210 0.47 -7.86 -3.18
C LYS A 210 1.67 -7.40 -4.00
N LEU A 211 2.88 -7.78 -3.59
CA LEU A 211 4.12 -7.41 -4.25
C LEU A 211 4.16 -7.92 -5.69
N GLU A 212 3.82 -9.20 -5.90
CA GLU A 212 3.77 -9.80 -7.23
C GLU A 212 2.77 -9.08 -8.14
N PHE A 213 1.59 -8.75 -7.60
CA PHE A 213 0.60 -7.97 -8.32
C PHE A 213 1.09 -6.56 -8.66
N TRP A 214 1.70 -5.83 -7.72
CA TRP A 214 2.21 -4.48 -7.98
C TRP A 214 3.35 -4.48 -9.01
N GLN A 215 4.24 -5.48 -8.94
CA GLN A 215 5.29 -5.69 -9.94
C GLN A 215 4.72 -5.95 -11.33
N GLU A 216 3.72 -6.83 -11.44
CA GLU A 216 3.09 -7.13 -12.72
C GLU A 216 2.33 -5.93 -13.27
N SER A 217 1.54 -5.24 -12.45
CA SER A 217 0.85 -4.02 -12.87
C SER A 217 1.81 -2.94 -13.35
N ARG A 218 2.90 -2.68 -12.61
CA ARG A 218 3.91 -1.69 -13.02
C ARG A 218 4.53 -2.06 -14.37
N ARG A 219 4.93 -3.33 -14.57
CA ARG A 219 5.50 -3.79 -15.85
C ARG A 219 4.52 -3.61 -17.01
N THR A 220 3.27 -4.02 -16.82
CA THR A 220 2.21 -3.91 -17.83
C THR A 220 1.95 -2.45 -18.19
N LEU A 221 1.75 -1.60 -17.18
CA LEU A 221 1.49 -0.17 -17.39
C LEU A 221 2.67 0.55 -18.07
N SER A 222 3.90 0.32 -17.62
CA SER A 222 5.10 0.89 -18.26
C SER A 222 5.37 0.33 -19.66
N ALA A 223 4.85 -0.85 -20.01
CA ALA A 223 4.92 -1.38 -21.38
C ALA A 223 3.88 -0.71 -22.29
N LEU A 224 2.65 -0.50 -21.79
CA LEU A 224 1.57 0.19 -22.50
C LEU A 224 1.94 1.64 -22.80
N ASP A 225 2.53 2.36 -21.84
CA ASP A 225 2.95 3.75 -22.01
C ASP A 225 4.01 3.89 -23.12
N ARG A 226 5.04 3.02 -23.11
CA ARG A 226 6.06 2.97 -24.17
C ARG A 226 5.52 2.61 -25.54
N ALA A 227 4.51 1.73 -25.60
CA ALA A 227 3.86 1.40 -26.87
C ALA A 227 3.11 2.60 -27.45
N ALA A 228 2.44 3.39 -26.59
CA ALA A 228 1.75 4.62 -26.99
C ALA A 228 2.72 5.71 -27.50
N GLU A 229 3.93 5.81 -26.92
CA GLU A 229 4.97 6.73 -27.40
C GLU A 229 5.57 6.32 -28.76
N GLY A 230 5.72 5.01 -29.01
CA GLY A 230 6.33 4.46 -30.23
C GLY A 230 5.48 4.58 -31.50
N GLU A 231 4.16 4.64 -31.38
CA GLU A 231 3.24 4.82 -32.53
C GLU A 231 3.16 6.27 -33.04
N GLY A 232 3.77 7.24 -32.33
CA GLY A 232 3.77 8.66 -32.70
C GLY A 232 4.84 9.09 -33.72
N THR A 233 5.69 8.19 -34.20
CA THR A 233 6.87 8.53 -35.04
C THR A 233 6.98 7.76 -36.36
N ALA A 234 5.87 7.43 -37.01
CA ALA A 234 5.87 6.84 -38.36
C ALA A 234 5.16 7.74 -39.39
#